data_AF-A0A2J8B2F0-F1
#
_entry.id   AF-A0A2J8B2F0-F1
#
_cell.length_a   1.000
_cell.length_b   1.000
_cell.length_c   1.000
_cell.angle_alpha   90.00
_cell.angle_beta   90.00
_cell.angle_gamma   90.00
#
_symmetry.space_group_name_H-M   'P 1'
#
loop_
_entity.id
_entity.type
_entity.pdbx_description
1 polymer ?
#
loop_
_entity_poly.entity_id
_entity_poly.type
_entity_poly.pdbx_seq_one_letter_code
_entity_poly.pdbx_strand_id
1 'polypeptide(L)'
;MAHILPQLYLKTGEFVAFNEESVSTGTLFRFGGYALGWLLAFLTCLSIYQAFRRLNTDSMLFVGGLFYVLLILDLAVRGISSGARLGILPRRNSFVFEVMIFEDKSMPYFAVGYLLIALIAAIIVYLLHRSLKGEFQTSAMRRKAAWWQRNCRRWAKSLAVFMLLSCLMLTVVNDYITRPVELAPAEAYQEENGRIIIPLSAVEDGHLHRFAYMYEKHNIRFIVVRKPGSNAYGVGLDACEICGIAGYFERGNTVVCKRCDVVMNKATIGFKGGCNPVPFPYEVKDGRIIINKSDLEKEANRFPVGA
;
A
#
# COMPACT_ATOMS: atom_id res chain seq x y z
N MET A 1 -8.75 27.45 6.56
CA MET A 1 -7.71 26.87 7.44
C MET A 1 -8.19 25.69 8.28
N ALA A 2 -9.45 25.64 8.73
CA ALA A 2 -9.97 24.59 9.61
C ALA A 2 -10.06 23.16 8.99
N HIS A 3 -10.04 23.01 7.67
CA HIS A 3 -10.02 21.68 7.02
C HIS A 3 -8.61 21.11 6.77
N ILE A 4 -7.55 21.91 6.93
CA ILE A 4 -6.17 21.46 6.71
C ILE A 4 -5.59 20.86 7.99
N LEU A 5 -5.91 21.46 9.15
CA LEU A 5 -5.46 21.00 10.47
C LEU A 5 -5.85 19.55 10.79
N PRO A 6 -7.09 19.07 10.56
CA PRO A 6 -7.47 17.68 10.88
C PRO A 6 -6.68 16.65 10.07
N GLN A 7 -6.41 16.93 8.79
CA GLN A 7 -5.61 16.05 7.92
C GLN A 7 -4.14 15.98 8.38
N LEU A 8 -3.58 17.09 8.85
CA LEU A 8 -2.23 17.14 9.41
C LEU A 8 -2.12 16.36 10.73
N TYR A 9 -3.14 16.43 11.60
CA TYR A 9 -3.20 15.63 12.82
C TYR A 9 -3.41 14.14 12.53
N LEU A 10 -4.12 13.76 11.47
CA LEU A 10 -4.24 12.35 11.06
C LEU A 10 -2.89 11.76 10.62
N LYS A 11 -1.98 12.60 10.10
CA LYS A 11 -0.64 12.19 9.67
C LYS A 11 0.38 12.11 10.80
N THR A 12 0.11 12.60 12.01
CA THR A 12 1.05 12.45 13.14
C THR A 12 1.18 10.98 13.58
N GLY A 13 0.13 10.18 13.37
CA GLY A 13 0.18 8.71 13.53
C GLY A 13 1.07 7.98 12.52
N GLU A 14 1.50 8.64 11.44
CA GLU A 14 2.50 8.08 10.52
C GLU A 14 3.93 8.13 11.10
N PHE A 15 4.21 9.03 12.07
CA PHE A 15 5.55 9.19 12.65
C PHE A 15 5.75 8.32 13.90
N VAL A 16 4.81 8.36 14.84
CA VAL A 16 4.83 7.54 16.07
C VAL A 16 3.56 6.70 16.09
N ALA A 17 3.71 5.37 16.07
CA ALA A 17 2.55 4.49 16.07
C ALA A 17 1.91 4.49 17.47
N PHE A 18 0.63 4.14 17.52
CA PHE A 18 -0.09 4.00 18.79
C PHE A 18 0.58 2.92 19.66
N ASN A 19 0.92 3.24 20.91
CA ASN A 19 1.72 2.44 21.85
C ASN A 19 3.23 2.27 21.52
N GLU A 20 3.80 3.07 20.61
CA GLU A 20 5.25 3.09 20.38
C GLU A 20 5.93 4.17 21.23
N GLU A 21 7.12 3.89 21.77
CA GLU A 21 7.92 4.91 22.45
C GLU A 21 8.30 6.03 21.47
N SER A 22 8.33 7.28 21.95
CA SER A 22 8.62 8.45 21.10
C SER A 22 10.00 8.42 20.44
N VAL A 23 10.94 7.64 20.99
CA VAL A 23 12.27 7.40 20.42
C VAL A 23 12.53 5.91 20.38
N SER A 24 11.91 5.23 19.42
CA SER A 24 12.19 3.83 19.11
C SER A 24 12.98 3.70 17.80
N THR A 25 13.56 2.52 17.57
CA THR A 25 14.18 2.19 16.27
C THR A 25 13.19 2.34 15.11
N GLY A 26 11.92 2.00 15.32
CA GLY A 26 10.85 2.16 14.32
C GLY A 26 10.60 3.63 13.98
N THR A 27 10.48 4.48 15.00
CA THR A 27 10.33 5.94 14.83
C THR A 27 11.52 6.55 14.09
N LEU A 28 12.76 6.15 14.42
CA LEU A 28 13.97 6.62 13.74
C LEU A 28 13.98 6.23 12.25
N PHE A 29 13.60 4.99 11.91
CA PHE A 29 13.51 4.56 10.52
C PHE A 29 12.44 5.34 9.75
N ARG A 30 11.28 5.61 10.34
CA ARG A 30 10.25 6.44 9.70
C ARG A 30 10.76 7.85 9.47
N PHE A 31 11.34 8.50 10.48
CA PHE A 31 11.91 9.84 10.33
C PHE A 31 13.00 9.90 9.25
N GLY A 32 13.93 8.94 9.26
CA GLY A 32 14.95 8.80 8.22
C GLY A 32 14.35 8.62 6.83
N GLY A 33 13.32 7.78 6.69
CA GLY A 33 12.58 7.58 5.45
C GLY A 33 11.94 8.86 4.93
N TYR A 34 11.25 9.62 5.78
CA TYR A 34 10.67 10.92 5.40
C TYR A 34 11.76 11.93 5.00
N ALA A 35 12.84 12.03 5.76
CA ALA A 35 13.94 12.95 5.46
C ALA A 35 14.60 12.60 4.11
N LEU A 36 14.84 11.32 3.83
CA LEU A 36 15.36 10.85 2.54
C LEU A 36 14.37 11.10 1.40
N GLY A 37 13.06 10.92 1.65
CA GLY A 37 12.01 11.22 0.68
C GLY A 37 11.98 12.71 0.30
N TRP A 38 12.04 13.60 1.29
CA TRP A 38 12.14 15.04 1.07
C TRP A 38 13.41 15.44 0.34
N LEU A 39 14.55 14.83 0.70
CA LEU A 39 15.82 15.04 0.02
C LEU A 39 15.74 14.61 -1.45
N LEU A 40 15.17 13.43 -1.74
CA LEU A 40 14.97 12.94 -3.10
C LEU A 40 14.07 13.89 -3.89
N ALA A 41 12.94 14.32 -3.33
CA ALA A 41 12.03 15.27 -3.97
C ALA A 41 12.75 16.60 -4.29
N PHE A 42 13.49 17.15 -3.33
CA PHE A 42 14.27 18.37 -3.53
C PHE A 42 15.31 18.22 -4.64
N LEU A 43 16.08 17.12 -4.65
CA LEU A 43 17.10 16.85 -5.66
C LEU A 43 16.50 16.61 -7.05
N THR A 44 15.34 15.96 -7.13
CA THR A 44 14.58 15.81 -8.37
C THR A 44 14.12 17.16 -8.89
N CYS A 45 13.49 18.00 -8.05
CA CYS A 45 13.05 19.35 -8.42
C CYS A 45 14.23 20.22 -8.88
N LEU A 46 15.35 20.20 -8.15
CA LEU A 46 16.56 20.92 -8.52
C LEU A 46 17.09 20.44 -9.88
N SER A 47 17.11 19.13 -10.12
CA SER A 47 17.59 18.55 -11.38
C SER A 47 16.66 18.88 -12.55
N ILE A 48 15.35 18.88 -12.34
CA ILE A 48 14.35 19.34 -13.32
C ILE A 48 14.60 20.81 -13.66
N TYR A 49 14.66 21.69 -12.65
CA TYR A 49 14.90 23.12 -12.87
C TYR A 49 16.18 23.37 -13.67
N GLN A 50 17.26 22.68 -13.30
CA GLN A 50 18.55 22.80 -14.00
C GLN A 50 18.47 22.25 -15.44
N ALA A 51 17.77 21.14 -15.68
CA ALA A 51 17.59 20.59 -17.01
C ALA A 51 16.78 21.54 -17.92
N PHE A 52 15.65 22.04 -17.42
CA PHE A 52 14.79 22.95 -18.18
C PHE A 52 15.50 24.25 -18.57
N ARG A 53 16.31 24.84 -17.68
CA ARG A 53 17.13 26.02 -18.00
C ARG A 53 18.18 25.81 -19.09
N ARG A 54 18.45 24.56 -19.46
CA ARG A 54 19.45 24.17 -20.47
C ARG A 54 18.81 23.69 -21.78
N LEU A 55 17.48 23.66 -21.87
CA LEU A 55 16.78 23.40 -23.12
C LEU A 55 16.81 24.64 -24.02
N ASN A 56 16.77 24.44 -25.34
CA ASN A 56 16.43 25.50 -26.27
C ASN A 56 14.90 25.74 -26.27
N THR A 57 14.46 26.85 -26.84
CA THR A 57 13.05 27.25 -26.85
C THR A 57 12.13 26.18 -27.44
N ASP A 58 12.50 25.59 -28.59
CA ASP A 58 11.67 24.58 -29.26
C ASP A 58 11.50 23.31 -28.42
N SER A 59 12.58 22.83 -27.80
CA SER A 59 12.49 21.65 -26.92
C SER A 59 11.73 21.96 -25.64
N MET A 60 11.86 23.18 -25.10
CA MET A 60 11.10 23.62 -23.94
C MET A 60 9.59 23.64 -24.25
N LEU A 61 9.20 24.17 -25.41
CA LEU A 61 7.81 24.16 -25.88
C LEU A 61 7.30 22.73 -26.09
N PHE A 62 8.11 21.85 -26.68
CA PHE A 62 7.74 20.44 -26.87
C PHE A 62 7.50 19.71 -25.54
N VAL A 63 8.46 19.78 -24.61
CA VAL A 63 8.35 19.13 -23.29
C VAL A 63 7.21 19.75 -22.47
N GLY A 64 7.08 21.09 -22.50
CA GLY A 64 5.99 21.79 -21.83
C GLY A 64 4.61 21.43 -22.39
N GLY A 65 4.51 21.28 -23.71
CA GLY A 65 3.29 20.82 -24.38
C GLY A 65 2.89 19.41 -23.94
N LEU A 66 3.85 18.48 -23.90
CA LEU A 66 3.60 17.12 -23.42
C LEU A 66 3.15 17.10 -21.95
N PHE A 67 3.79 17.92 -21.10
CA PHE A 67 3.38 18.09 -19.70
C PHE A 67 1.94 18.62 -19.59
N TYR A 68 1.60 19.64 -20.39
CA TYR A 68 0.28 20.26 -20.36
C TYR A 68 -0.83 19.32 -20.86
N VAL A 69 -0.55 18.54 -21.91
CA VAL A 69 -1.47 17.50 -22.40
C VAL A 69 -1.74 16.46 -21.31
N LEU A 70 -0.69 15.97 -20.64
CA LEU A 70 -0.86 14.99 -19.55
C LEU A 70 -1.63 15.59 -18.37
N LEU A 71 -1.39 16.87 -18.03
CA LEU A 71 -2.13 17.60 -17.01
C LEU A 71 -3.62 17.75 -17.35
N ILE A 72 -3.95 18.09 -18.59
CA ILE A 72 -5.34 18.17 -19.04
C ILE A 72 -6.02 16.81 -18.90
N LEU A 73 -5.35 15.72 -19.28
CA LEU A 73 -5.90 14.37 -19.17
C LEU A 73 -6.16 13.98 -17.71
N ASP A 74 -5.21 14.23 -16.81
CA ASP A 74 -5.36 13.98 -15.36
C ASP A 74 -6.54 14.78 -14.78
N LEU A 75 -6.61 16.08 -15.09
CA LEU A 75 -7.69 16.95 -14.65
C LEU A 75 -9.04 16.56 -15.25
N ALA A 76 -9.10 16.09 -16.50
CA ALA A 76 -10.33 15.65 -17.13
C ALA A 76 -10.88 14.39 -16.45
N VAL A 77 -10.03 13.40 -16.18
CA VAL A 77 -10.42 12.16 -15.48
C VAL A 77 -10.96 12.47 -14.07
N ARG A 78 -10.26 13.33 -13.33
CA ARG A 78 -10.71 13.80 -11.99
C ARG A 78 -11.98 14.64 -12.06
N GLY A 79 -12.12 15.47 -13.09
CA GLY A 79 -13.28 16.32 -13.34
C GLY A 79 -14.53 15.51 -13.61
N ILE A 80 -14.45 14.51 -14.50
CA ILE A 80 -15.56 13.58 -14.79
C ILE A 80 -15.95 12.82 -13.52
N SER A 81 -14.98 12.26 -12.82
CA SER A 81 -15.24 11.47 -11.60
C SER A 81 -15.87 12.32 -10.49
N SER A 82 -15.41 13.56 -10.33
CA SER A 82 -15.97 14.49 -9.35
C SER A 82 -17.37 14.99 -9.77
N GLY A 83 -17.60 15.24 -11.05
CA GLY A 83 -18.93 15.56 -11.58
C GLY A 83 -19.95 14.43 -11.36
N ALA A 84 -19.52 13.17 -11.48
CA ALA A 84 -20.34 12.01 -11.15
C ALA A 84 -20.64 11.92 -9.64
N ARG A 85 -19.65 12.19 -8.77
CA ARG A 85 -19.82 12.22 -7.31
C ARG A 85 -20.76 13.34 -6.84
N LEU A 86 -20.77 14.47 -7.53
CA LEU A 86 -21.67 15.61 -7.26
C LEU A 86 -23.07 15.43 -7.87
N GLY A 87 -23.34 14.34 -8.59
CA GLY A 87 -24.62 14.08 -9.23
C GLY A 87 -24.87 14.88 -10.52
N ILE A 88 -23.86 15.59 -11.03
CA ILE A 88 -23.94 16.35 -12.29
C ILE A 88 -23.93 15.40 -13.49
N LEU A 89 -23.15 14.31 -13.40
CA LEU A 89 -23.06 13.28 -14.45
C LEU A 89 -23.76 12.00 -14.02
N PRO A 90 -24.51 11.34 -14.93
CA PRO A 90 -25.24 10.12 -14.60
C PRO A 90 -24.27 8.94 -14.39
N ARG A 91 -24.14 8.49 -13.13
CA ARG A 91 -23.30 7.32 -12.75
C ARG A 91 -23.69 6.01 -13.45
N ARG A 92 -24.92 5.92 -13.96
CA ARG A 92 -25.42 4.77 -14.73
C ARG A 92 -24.81 4.65 -16.13
N ASN A 93 -24.14 5.70 -16.64
CA ASN A 93 -23.43 5.64 -17.90
C ASN A 93 -22.15 4.80 -17.74
N SER A 94 -22.00 3.74 -18.54
CA SER A 94 -20.85 2.83 -18.49
C SER A 94 -19.52 3.55 -18.62
N PHE A 95 -19.42 4.57 -19.49
CA PHE A 95 -18.19 5.34 -19.67
C PHE A 95 -17.81 6.12 -18.40
N VAL A 96 -18.76 6.81 -17.79
CA VAL A 96 -18.52 7.58 -16.55
C VAL A 96 -18.08 6.65 -15.43
N PHE A 97 -18.71 5.48 -15.33
CA PHE A 97 -18.36 4.47 -14.34
C PHE A 97 -16.95 3.89 -14.56
N GLU A 98 -16.57 3.58 -15.80
CA GLU A 98 -15.22 3.13 -16.16
C GLU A 98 -14.17 4.19 -15.86
N VAL A 99 -14.44 5.46 -16.18
CA VAL A 99 -13.55 6.59 -15.86
C VAL A 99 -13.38 6.74 -14.35
N MET A 100 -14.44 6.55 -13.55
CA MET A 100 -14.34 6.56 -12.09
C MET A 100 -13.47 5.42 -11.56
N ILE A 101 -13.60 4.20 -12.11
CA ILE A 101 -12.75 3.06 -11.74
C ILE A 101 -11.30 3.32 -12.14
N PHE A 102 -11.08 3.89 -13.32
CA PHE A 102 -9.76 4.27 -13.77
C PHE A 102 -9.16 5.34 -12.87
N GLU A 103 -9.92 6.39 -12.52
CA GLU A 103 -9.47 7.50 -11.66
C GLU A 103 -8.94 6.99 -10.32
N ASP A 104 -9.66 6.08 -9.68
CA ASP A 104 -9.30 5.47 -8.39
C ASP A 104 -7.93 4.75 -8.45
N LYS A 105 -7.57 4.21 -9.62
CA LYS A 105 -6.30 3.53 -9.88
C LYS A 105 -5.28 4.40 -10.62
N SER A 106 -5.63 5.63 -10.99
CA SER A 106 -4.89 6.40 -12.01
C SER A 106 -3.63 7.09 -11.48
N MET A 107 -3.58 7.36 -10.17
CA MET A 107 -2.51 8.12 -9.53
C MET A 107 -1.08 7.64 -9.89
N PRO A 108 -0.72 6.34 -9.76
CA PRO A 108 0.61 5.86 -10.14
C PRO A 108 0.88 6.01 -11.65
N TYR A 109 -0.12 5.83 -12.52
CA TYR A 109 0.07 5.94 -13.97
C TYR A 109 0.40 7.38 -14.38
N PHE A 110 -0.32 8.38 -13.86
CA PHE A 110 -0.02 9.78 -14.14
C PHE A 110 1.33 10.20 -13.55
N ALA A 111 1.66 9.76 -12.33
CA ALA A 111 2.96 10.01 -11.72
C ALA A 111 4.10 9.49 -12.60
N VAL A 112 4.03 8.23 -13.03
CA VAL A 112 5.02 7.64 -13.96
C VAL A 112 5.05 8.40 -15.30
N GLY A 113 3.90 8.83 -15.82
CA GLY A 113 3.81 9.67 -17.02
C GLY A 113 4.64 10.95 -16.89
N TYR A 114 4.46 11.72 -15.81
CA TYR A 114 5.28 12.91 -15.55
C TYR A 114 6.77 12.55 -15.40
N LEU A 115 7.07 11.39 -14.81
CA LEU A 115 8.45 10.95 -14.70
C LEU A 115 9.08 10.65 -16.08
N LEU A 116 8.33 10.06 -17.02
CA LEU A 116 8.78 9.81 -18.38
C LEU A 116 9.03 11.12 -19.15
N ILE A 117 8.19 12.15 -18.95
CA ILE A 117 8.38 13.47 -19.57
C ILE A 117 9.68 14.12 -19.10
N ALA A 118 9.98 14.06 -17.80
CA ALA A 118 11.23 14.57 -17.26
C ALA A 118 12.45 13.74 -17.72
N LEU A 119 12.29 12.43 -17.97
CA LEU A 119 13.33 11.61 -18.63
C LEU A 119 13.57 12.05 -20.08
N ILE A 120 12.51 12.35 -20.84
CA ILE A 120 12.64 12.90 -22.21
C ILE A 120 13.42 14.23 -22.15
N ALA A 121 13.10 15.11 -21.21
CA ALA A 121 13.84 16.36 -21.02
C ALA A 121 15.33 16.11 -20.73
N ALA A 122 15.64 15.14 -19.86
CA ALA A 122 17.02 14.73 -19.57
C ALA A 122 17.77 14.25 -20.83
N ILE A 123 17.13 13.41 -21.64
CA ILE A 123 17.69 12.89 -22.90
C ILE A 123 17.97 14.04 -23.87
N ILE A 124 17.01 14.96 -24.06
CA ILE A 124 17.18 16.11 -24.95
C ILE A 124 18.36 16.97 -24.48
N VAL A 125 18.43 17.34 -23.20
CA VAL A 125 19.55 18.13 -22.65
C VAL A 125 20.89 17.44 -22.90
N TYR A 126 20.94 16.11 -22.71
CA TYR A 126 22.15 15.33 -22.95
C TYR A 126 22.57 15.37 -24.43
N LEU A 127 21.64 15.16 -25.35
CA LEU A 127 21.89 15.14 -26.80
C LEU A 127 22.32 16.52 -27.31
N LEU A 128 21.66 17.59 -26.87
CA LEU A 128 22.01 18.98 -27.21
C LEU A 128 23.44 19.32 -26.80
N HIS A 129 23.92 18.76 -25.68
CA HIS A 129 25.24 19.04 -25.11
C HIS A 129 26.23 17.88 -25.27
N ARG A 130 26.05 17.02 -26.28
CA ARG A 130 26.93 15.86 -26.51
C ARG A 130 28.32 16.25 -27.03
N SER A 131 28.38 17.23 -27.94
CA SER A 131 29.60 17.66 -28.64
C SER A 131 29.84 19.15 -28.48
N LEU A 132 31.11 19.54 -28.33
CA LEU A 132 31.50 20.94 -28.36
C LEU A 132 31.38 21.43 -29.81
N LYS A 133 30.45 22.35 -30.08
CA LYS A 133 30.28 22.96 -31.41
C LYS A 133 30.73 24.42 -31.35
N GLY A 134 31.43 24.87 -32.39
CA GLY A 134 31.88 26.26 -32.55
C GLY A 134 33.40 26.42 -32.65
N GLU A 135 33.82 27.51 -33.29
CA GLU A 135 35.20 27.97 -33.28
C GLU A 135 35.47 28.84 -32.05
N PHE A 136 36.64 28.70 -31.44
CA PHE A 136 37.00 29.42 -30.21
C PHE A 136 38.25 30.25 -30.46
N GLN A 137 38.15 31.57 -30.30
CA GLN A 137 39.29 32.46 -30.53
C GLN A 137 40.42 32.29 -29.49
N THR A 138 40.09 31.79 -28.28
CA THR A 138 41.08 31.56 -27.21
C THR A 138 40.87 30.21 -26.51
N SER A 139 41.96 29.66 -25.97
CA SER A 139 41.94 28.42 -25.20
C SER A 139 41.07 28.53 -23.93
N ALA A 140 40.98 29.72 -23.32
CA ALA A 140 40.14 29.99 -22.16
C ALA A 140 38.65 29.88 -22.48
N MET A 141 38.21 30.42 -23.62
CA MET A 141 36.81 30.30 -24.06
C MET A 141 36.43 28.84 -24.35
N ARG A 142 37.33 28.07 -24.96
CA ARG A 142 37.14 26.63 -25.18
C ARG A 142 36.96 25.87 -23.84
N ARG A 143 37.78 26.17 -22.83
CA ARG A 143 37.67 25.55 -21.49
C ARG A 143 36.35 25.89 -20.82
N LYS A 144 35.90 27.15 -20.88
CA LYS A 144 34.60 27.59 -20.32
C LYS A 144 33.42 26.87 -20.98
N ALA A 145 33.40 26.79 -22.31
CA ALA A 145 32.37 26.08 -23.05
C ALA A 145 32.37 24.58 -22.75
N ALA A 146 33.55 23.95 -22.67
CA ALA A 146 33.67 22.55 -22.30
C ALA A 146 33.19 22.27 -20.86
N TRP A 147 33.48 23.17 -19.91
CA TRP A 147 32.97 23.08 -18.54
C TRP A 147 31.44 23.17 -18.50
N TRP A 148 30.85 24.17 -19.18
CA TRP A 148 29.40 24.33 -19.27
C TRP A 148 28.74 23.07 -19.83
N GLN A 149 29.29 22.54 -20.93
CA GLN A 149 28.79 21.33 -21.56
C GLN A 149 28.84 20.10 -20.64
N ARG A 150 29.95 19.92 -19.89
CA ARG A 150 30.06 18.85 -18.88
C ARG A 150 29.01 19.03 -17.79
N ASN A 151 28.79 20.27 -17.33
CA ASN A 151 27.79 20.58 -16.33
C ASN A 151 26.38 20.22 -16.83
N CYS A 152 26.02 20.58 -18.07
CA CYS A 152 24.73 20.20 -18.66
C CYS A 152 24.52 18.68 -18.69
N ARG A 153 25.54 17.92 -19.11
CA ARG A 153 25.46 16.45 -19.10
C ARG A 153 25.37 15.86 -17.70
N ARG A 154 26.03 16.47 -16.71
CA ARG A 154 25.92 16.04 -15.31
C ARG A 154 24.48 16.22 -14.80
N TRP A 155 23.87 17.38 -15.03
CA TRP A 155 22.47 17.63 -14.64
C TRP A 155 21.48 16.71 -15.36
N ALA A 156 21.69 16.43 -16.65
CA ALA A 156 20.87 15.44 -17.37
C ALA A 156 20.99 14.03 -16.76
N LYS A 157 22.20 13.58 -16.44
CA LYS A 157 22.43 12.29 -15.77
C LYS A 157 21.82 12.26 -14.37
N SER A 158 22.02 13.31 -13.57
CA SER A 158 21.42 13.44 -12.23
C SER A 158 19.90 13.35 -12.30
N LEU A 159 19.27 14.07 -13.23
CA LEU A 159 17.83 13.98 -13.45
C LEU A 159 17.43 12.52 -13.73
N ALA A 160 18.03 11.88 -14.73
CA ALA A 160 17.72 10.49 -15.07
C ALA A 160 17.88 9.51 -13.88
N VAL A 161 18.90 9.69 -13.05
CA VAL A 161 19.11 8.88 -11.83
C VAL A 161 18.00 9.10 -10.81
N PHE A 162 17.64 10.36 -10.52
CA PHE A 162 16.56 10.64 -9.57
C PHE A 162 15.20 10.20 -10.10
N MET A 163 14.95 10.28 -11.41
CA MET A 163 13.75 9.72 -12.03
C MET A 163 13.65 8.22 -11.84
N LEU A 164 14.76 7.50 -12.07
CA LEU A 164 14.84 6.06 -11.86
C LEU A 164 14.56 5.70 -10.40
N LEU A 165 15.19 6.40 -9.46
CA LEU A 165 14.94 6.20 -8.03
C LEU A 165 13.49 6.46 -7.65
N SER A 166 12.90 7.58 -8.10
CA SER A 166 11.48 7.88 -7.86
C SER A 166 10.55 6.82 -8.46
N CYS A 167 10.85 6.33 -9.66
CA CYS A 167 10.07 5.26 -10.29
C CYS A 167 10.16 3.95 -9.50
N LEU A 168 11.36 3.55 -9.07
CA LEU A 168 11.56 2.36 -8.24
C LEU A 168 10.81 2.44 -6.91
N MET A 169 10.81 3.61 -6.27
CA MET A 169 10.06 3.84 -5.02
C MET A 169 8.55 3.71 -5.25
N LEU A 170 8.02 4.32 -6.32
CA LEU A 170 6.59 4.32 -6.63
C LEU A 170 6.06 2.96 -7.14
N THR A 171 6.94 2.11 -7.68
CA THR A 171 6.55 0.82 -8.27
C THR A 171 7.00 -0.35 -7.41
N VAL A 172 8.28 -0.69 -7.44
CA VAL A 172 8.85 -1.89 -6.81
C VAL A 172 8.72 -1.84 -5.29
N VAL A 173 9.10 -0.72 -4.67
CA VAL A 173 9.01 -0.59 -3.21
C VAL A 173 7.56 -0.53 -2.77
N ASN A 174 6.72 0.25 -3.46
CA ASN A 174 5.30 0.30 -3.16
C ASN A 174 4.63 -1.08 -3.27
N ASP A 175 4.91 -1.84 -4.33
CA ASP A 175 4.45 -3.22 -4.47
C ASP A 175 4.91 -4.08 -3.29
N TYR A 176 6.20 -4.04 -2.97
CA TYR A 176 6.76 -4.82 -1.87
C TYR A 176 6.08 -4.53 -0.51
N ILE A 177 5.84 -3.26 -0.17
CA ILE A 177 5.22 -2.87 1.10
C ILE A 177 3.70 -3.05 1.13
N THR A 178 3.02 -3.03 -0.03
CA THR A 178 1.56 -3.15 -0.14
C THR A 178 1.09 -4.57 -0.46
N ARG A 179 2.02 -5.52 -0.62
CA ARG A 179 1.70 -6.92 -0.85
C ARG A 179 0.72 -7.44 0.19
N PRO A 180 -0.41 -8.04 -0.24
CA PRO A 180 -1.36 -8.60 0.71
C PRO A 180 -0.69 -9.72 1.48
N VAL A 181 -0.79 -9.70 2.80
CA VAL A 181 -0.28 -10.78 3.64
C VAL A 181 -1.02 -12.07 3.28
N GLU A 182 -0.27 -13.06 2.82
CA GLU A 182 -0.80 -14.41 2.62
C GLU A 182 -1.15 -14.99 3.99
N LEU A 183 -2.39 -15.47 4.09
CA LEU A 183 -2.86 -16.09 5.32
C LEU A 183 -2.29 -17.51 5.38
N ALA A 184 -1.86 -17.95 6.56
CA ALA A 184 -1.39 -19.32 6.76
C ALA A 184 -2.41 -20.33 6.20
N PRO A 185 -1.97 -21.47 5.63
CA PRO A 185 -2.90 -22.51 5.19
C PRO A 185 -3.70 -23.05 6.38
N ALA A 186 -4.86 -23.63 6.09
CA ALA A 186 -5.66 -24.28 7.13
C ALA A 186 -4.96 -25.56 7.62
N GLU A 187 -4.88 -25.72 8.93
CA GLU A 187 -4.36 -26.89 9.62
C GLU A 187 -5.41 -28.01 9.66
N ALA A 188 -4.94 -29.23 9.83
CA ALA A 188 -5.81 -30.40 9.98
C ALA A 188 -6.41 -30.48 11.39
N TYR A 189 -7.63 -31.00 11.48
CA TYR A 189 -8.31 -31.29 12.73
C TYR A 189 -8.89 -32.71 12.69
N GLN A 190 -9.31 -33.23 13.84
CA GLN A 190 -9.97 -34.53 13.95
C GLN A 190 -11.48 -34.36 13.92
N GLU A 191 -12.19 -35.37 13.44
CA GLU A 191 -13.66 -35.38 13.41
C GLU A 191 -14.20 -36.59 14.17
N GLU A 192 -15.14 -36.35 15.09
CA GLU A 192 -15.86 -37.43 15.79
C GLU A 192 -17.33 -37.01 16.00
N ASN A 193 -18.27 -37.89 15.65
CA ASN A 193 -19.70 -37.73 15.96
C ASN A 193 -20.29 -36.36 15.57
N GLY A 194 -19.95 -35.83 14.40
CA GLY A 194 -20.43 -34.52 13.93
C GLY A 194 -19.76 -33.32 14.61
N ARG A 195 -18.65 -33.53 15.32
CA ARG A 195 -17.85 -32.48 15.97
C ARG A 195 -16.46 -32.44 15.40
N ILE A 196 -15.90 -31.24 15.38
CA ILE A 196 -14.48 -30.98 15.14
C ILE A 196 -13.77 -31.01 16.49
N ILE A 197 -12.66 -31.73 16.53
CA ILE A 197 -11.82 -31.92 17.71
C ILE A 197 -10.40 -31.45 17.40
N ILE A 198 -9.92 -30.52 18.21
CA ILE A 198 -8.56 -29.98 18.11
C ILE A 198 -7.86 -30.24 19.45
N PRO A 199 -6.79 -31.07 19.49
CA PRO A 199 -6.04 -31.28 20.72
C PRO A 199 -5.32 -29.99 21.12
N LEU A 200 -5.32 -29.64 22.41
CA LEU A 200 -4.67 -28.41 22.89
C LEU A 200 -3.17 -28.39 22.60
N SER A 201 -2.53 -29.56 22.58
CA SER A 201 -1.11 -29.71 22.24
C SER A 201 -0.77 -29.25 20.81
N ALA A 202 -1.76 -29.18 19.91
CA ALA A 202 -1.55 -28.67 18.55
C ALA A 202 -1.58 -27.14 18.48
N VAL A 203 -2.11 -26.47 19.51
CA VAL A 203 -2.43 -25.02 19.48
C VAL A 203 -1.93 -24.26 20.71
N GLU A 204 -1.07 -24.87 21.54
CA GLU A 204 -0.63 -24.32 22.84
C GLU A 204 0.60 -23.41 22.78
N ASP A 205 1.24 -23.31 21.61
CA ASP A 205 2.47 -22.55 21.36
C ASP A 205 2.29 -21.01 21.44
N GLY A 206 1.03 -20.54 21.47
CA GLY A 206 0.68 -19.13 21.55
C GLY A 206 0.51 -18.44 20.19
N HIS A 207 0.72 -19.16 19.09
CA HIS A 207 0.56 -18.68 17.73
C HIS A 207 -0.91 -18.69 17.28
N LEU A 208 -1.17 -18.00 16.16
CA LEU A 208 -2.48 -18.01 15.52
C LEU A 208 -2.64 -19.25 14.65
N HIS A 209 -3.51 -20.17 15.07
CA HIS A 209 -3.85 -21.37 14.29
C HIS A 209 -5.11 -21.14 13.48
N ARG A 210 -5.15 -21.72 12.30
CA ARG A 210 -6.25 -21.52 11.34
C ARG A 210 -6.78 -22.85 10.87
N PHE A 211 -8.10 -22.95 10.78
CA PHE A 211 -8.81 -24.14 10.34
C PHE A 211 -9.90 -23.78 9.35
N ALA A 212 -10.33 -24.75 8.56
CA ALA A 212 -11.33 -24.57 7.52
C ALA A 212 -12.25 -25.80 7.45
N TYR A 213 -13.56 -25.59 7.61
CA TYR A 213 -14.58 -26.61 7.48
C TYR A 213 -15.39 -26.39 6.20
N MET A 214 -15.43 -27.41 5.34
CA MET A 214 -16.19 -27.36 4.09
C MET A 214 -17.62 -27.87 4.31
N TYR A 215 -18.62 -27.03 4.06
CA TYR A 215 -20.03 -27.38 4.15
C TYR A 215 -20.78 -26.89 2.91
N GLU A 216 -21.39 -27.79 2.13
CA GLU A 216 -22.18 -27.44 0.93
C GLU A 216 -21.50 -26.43 -0.02
N LYS A 217 -20.16 -26.52 -0.16
CA LYS A 217 -19.27 -25.61 -0.93
C LYS A 217 -18.91 -24.27 -0.26
N HIS A 218 -19.39 -24.04 0.95
CA HIS A 218 -18.94 -22.95 1.81
C HIS A 218 -17.67 -23.36 2.56
N ASN A 219 -16.62 -22.56 2.42
CA ASN A 219 -15.36 -22.74 3.13
C ASN A 219 -15.39 -21.95 4.45
N ILE A 220 -15.95 -22.54 5.50
CA ILE A 220 -16.13 -21.87 6.78
C ILE A 220 -14.80 -21.89 7.55
N ARG A 221 -14.13 -20.74 7.60
CA ARG A 221 -12.83 -20.61 8.24
C ARG A 221 -12.96 -20.12 9.67
N PHE A 222 -12.15 -20.65 10.56
CA PHE A 222 -12.07 -20.21 11.95
C PHE A 222 -10.62 -20.24 12.44
N ILE A 223 -10.37 -19.49 13.52
CA ILE A 223 -9.05 -19.35 14.13
C ILE A 223 -9.09 -19.73 15.60
N VAL A 224 -7.95 -20.21 16.08
CA VAL A 224 -7.70 -20.57 17.47
C VAL A 224 -6.42 -19.89 17.93
N VAL A 225 -6.44 -19.30 19.11
CA VAL A 225 -5.23 -18.75 19.74
C VAL A 225 -5.29 -18.94 21.24
N ARG A 226 -4.15 -19.26 21.86
CA ARG A 226 -4.04 -19.30 23.31
C ARG A 226 -4.09 -17.90 23.90
N LYS A 227 -4.92 -17.71 24.94
CA LYS A 227 -5.03 -16.42 25.63
C LYS A 227 -3.79 -16.20 26.52
N PRO A 228 -3.13 -15.02 26.45
CA PRO A 228 -1.93 -14.74 27.22
C PRO A 228 -2.12 -14.96 28.72
N GLY A 229 -1.13 -15.57 29.38
CA GLY A 229 -1.13 -15.75 30.84
C GLY A 229 -2.20 -16.71 31.38
N SER A 230 -2.84 -17.52 30.53
CA SER A 230 -3.88 -18.46 30.93
C SER A 230 -3.85 -19.76 30.13
N ASN A 231 -4.61 -20.76 30.57
CA ASN A 231 -4.92 -21.98 29.80
C ASN A 231 -6.24 -21.86 29.03
N ALA A 232 -6.75 -20.64 28.86
CA ALA A 232 -7.93 -20.38 28.05
C ALA A 232 -7.56 -20.16 26.59
N TYR A 233 -8.48 -20.49 25.69
CA TYR A 233 -8.33 -20.35 24.25
C TYR A 233 -9.37 -19.38 23.72
N GLY A 234 -8.98 -18.55 22.76
CA GLY A 234 -9.88 -17.75 21.97
C GLY A 234 -10.19 -18.47 20.66
N VAL A 235 -11.46 -18.74 20.41
CA VAL A 235 -11.94 -19.38 19.18
C VAL A 235 -13.01 -18.48 18.55
N GLY A 236 -12.92 -18.27 17.24
CA GLY A 236 -13.89 -17.48 16.47
C GLY A 236 -13.68 -17.64 14.98
N LEU A 237 -14.68 -17.23 14.19
CA LEU A 237 -14.60 -17.28 12.73
C LEU A 237 -13.44 -16.40 12.23
N ASP A 238 -12.83 -16.79 11.12
CA ASP A 238 -11.84 -15.97 10.40
C ASP A 238 -12.55 -14.87 9.58
N ALA A 239 -13.39 -14.11 10.29
CA ALA A 239 -14.23 -13.01 9.83
C ALA A 239 -14.51 -12.03 10.98
N CYS A 240 -14.85 -10.78 10.66
CA CYS A 240 -15.41 -9.81 11.62
C CYS A 240 -16.73 -9.24 11.11
N GLU A 241 -17.53 -8.68 12.02
CA GLU A 241 -18.78 -8.01 11.69
C GLU A 241 -18.58 -6.73 10.84
N ILE A 242 -17.41 -6.10 10.92
CA ILE A 242 -17.13 -4.82 10.23
C ILE A 242 -16.47 -5.05 8.87
N CYS A 243 -15.42 -5.88 8.81
CA CYS A 243 -14.63 -6.10 7.59
C CYS A 243 -14.98 -7.41 6.85
N GLY A 244 -15.97 -8.17 7.33
CA GLY A 244 -16.38 -9.43 6.72
C GLY A 244 -15.28 -10.49 6.76
N ILE A 245 -15.20 -11.29 5.70
CA ILE A 245 -14.34 -12.48 5.56
C ILE A 245 -12.87 -12.17 5.21
N ALA A 246 -12.38 -10.97 5.49
CA ALA A 246 -10.97 -10.64 5.21
C ALA A 246 -10.00 -11.56 5.96
N GLY A 247 -10.38 -11.98 7.17
CA GLY A 247 -9.59 -12.85 8.04
C GLY A 247 -8.52 -12.12 8.85
N TYR A 248 -7.74 -12.91 9.59
CA TYR A 248 -6.71 -12.45 10.52
C TYR A 248 -5.37 -13.12 10.28
N PHE A 249 -4.28 -12.40 10.55
CA PHE A 249 -2.92 -12.92 10.47
C PHE A 249 -2.14 -12.58 11.73
N GLU A 250 -1.05 -13.30 11.95
CA GLU A 250 -0.14 -13.01 13.06
C GLU A 250 0.97 -12.06 12.59
N ARG A 251 1.18 -10.98 13.35
CA ARG A 251 2.28 -10.03 13.19
C ARG A 251 3.08 -10.01 14.50
N GLY A 252 4.23 -10.69 14.49
CA GLY A 252 4.99 -10.92 15.72
C GLY A 252 4.21 -11.80 16.69
N ASN A 253 3.85 -11.28 17.86
CA ASN A 253 3.02 -11.99 18.85
C ASN A 253 1.59 -11.43 18.97
N THR A 254 1.12 -10.74 17.93
CA THR A 254 -0.22 -10.11 17.92
C THR A 254 -1.05 -10.62 16.75
N VAL A 255 -2.37 -10.69 16.95
CA VAL A 255 -3.33 -11.06 15.91
C VAL A 255 -3.86 -9.77 15.28
N VAL A 256 -3.86 -9.67 13.96
CA VAL A 256 -4.22 -8.44 13.24
C VAL A 256 -5.28 -8.74 12.18
N CYS A 257 -6.30 -7.89 12.07
CA CYS A 257 -7.30 -8.00 11.00
C CYS A 257 -6.67 -7.63 9.65
N LYS A 258 -6.82 -8.50 8.65
CA LYS A 258 -6.23 -8.30 7.31
C LYS A 258 -6.74 -7.04 6.58
N ARG A 259 -7.94 -6.55 6.90
CA ARG A 259 -8.54 -5.38 6.22
C ARG A 259 -8.37 -4.07 6.97
N CYS A 260 -8.65 -4.04 8.28
CA CYS A 260 -8.62 -2.80 9.08
C CYS A 260 -7.25 -2.55 9.72
N ASP A 261 -6.30 -3.49 9.65
CA ASP A 261 -4.99 -3.50 10.34
C ASP A 261 -5.05 -3.25 11.85
N VAL A 262 -6.24 -3.40 12.45
CA VAL A 262 -6.43 -3.26 13.89
C VAL A 262 -5.83 -4.48 14.59
N VAL A 263 -4.99 -4.20 15.58
CA VAL A 263 -4.38 -5.20 16.45
C VAL A 263 -5.41 -5.70 17.46
N MET A 264 -5.66 -7.01 17.47
CA MET A 264 -6.58 -7.66 18.38
C MET A 264 -5.92 -7.95 19.72
N ASN A 265 -6.65 -7.72 20.80
CA ASN A 265 -6.25 -8.24 22.10
C ASN A 265 -6.54 -9.75 22.13
N LYS A 266 -5.48 -10.59 22.21
CA LYS A 266 -5.63 -12.05 22.23
C LYS A 266 -6.58 -12.53 23.35
N ALA A 267 -6.63 -11.84 24.50
CA ALA A 267 -7.53 -12.19 25.60
C ALA A 267 -9.01 -11.99 25.25
N THR A 268 -9.32 -11.07 24.32
CA THR A 268 -10.68 -10.76 23.92
C THR A 268 -11.20 -11.65 22.78
N ILE A 269 -10.34 -12.44 22.13
CA ILE A 269 -10.77 -13.34 21.06
C ILE A 269 -11.74 -14.39 21.64
N GLY A 270 -12.90 -14.55 20.98
CA GLY A 270 -14.04 -15.32 21.46
C GLY A 270 -15.16 -14.50 22.12
N PHE A 271 -15.00 -13.18 22.28
CA PHE A 271 -16.09 -12.26 22.67
C PHE A 271 -16.63 -11.49 21.46
N LYS A 272 -17.87 -10.99 21.55
CA LYS A 272 -18.49 -10.18 20.49
C LYS A 272 -17.97 -8.74 20.50
N GLY A 273 -17.87 -8.12 19.32
CA GLY A 273 -17.70 -6.67 19.15
C GLY A 273 -16.50 -6.25 18.29
N GLY A 274 -16.61 -5.09 17.61
CA GLY A 274 -15.52 -4.45 16.88
C GLY A 274 -14.96 -5.27 15.70
N CYS A 275 -13.65 -5.12 15.43
CA CYS A 275 -12.90 -5.96 14.48
C CYS A 275 -12.54 -7.35 15.08
N ASN A 276 -13.12 -7.78 16.23
CA ASN A 276 -12.79 -9.08 16.84
C ASN A 276 -13.39 -10.25 16.04
N PRO A 277 -12.76 -11.45 16.03
CA PRO A 277 -13.29 -12.65 15.38
C PRO A 277 -14.72 -12.95 15.83
N VAL A 278 -15.62 -13.19 14.87
CA VAL A 278 -17.04 -13.48 15.18
C VAL A 278 -17.10 -14.76 16.01
N PRO A 279 -17.62 -14.71 17.26
CA PRO A 279 -17.62 -15.89 18.11
C PRO A 279 -18.78 -16.82 17.77
N PHE A 280 -18.54 -18.12 17.95
CA PHE A 280 -19.53 -19.18 17.89
C PHE A 280 -19.34 -20.14 19.08
N PRO A 281 -20.31 -20.99 19.42
CA PRO A 281 -20.17 -21.93 20.53
C PRO A 281 -19.02 -22.94 20.33
N TYR A 282 -18.20 -23.12 21.38
CA TYR A 282 -17.18 -24.17 21.48
C TYR A 282 -17.01 -24.57 22.94
N GLU A 283 -16.45 -25.75 23.18
CA GLU A 283 -16.13 -26.25 24.52
C GLU A 283 -14.63 -26.56 24.60
N VAL A 284 -13.99 -26.25 25.73
CA VAL A 284 -12.62 -26.69 26.03
C VAL A 284 -12.71 -27.70 27.17
N LYS A 285 -12.47 -28.97 26.86
CA LYS A 285 -12.64 -30.08 27.81
C LYS A 285 -11.66 -31.20 27.52
N ASP A 286 -11.15 -31.85 28.58
CA ASP A 286 -10.27 -33.02 28.51
C ASP A 286 -9.06 -32.82 27.56
N GLY A 287 -8.43 -31.64 27.62
CA GLY A 287 -7.27 -31.32 26.77
C GLY A 287 -7.60 -31.11 25.29
N ARG A 288 -8.87 -30.84 24.94
CA ARG A 288 -9.33 -30.65 23.55
C ARG A 288 -10.27 -29.45 23.43
N ILE A 289 -10.24 -28.79 22.28
CA ILE A 289 -11.28 -27.88 21.83
C ILE A 289 -12.27 -28.69 21.01
N ILE A 290 -13.55 -28.59 21.35
CA ILE A 290 -14.64 -29.32 20.73
C ILE A 290 -15.60 -28.30 20.12
N ILE A 291 -15.87 -28.44 18.83
CA ILE A 291 -16.74 -27.54 18.07
C ILE A 291 -17.82 -28.38 17.38
N ASN A 292 -19.09 -28.05 17.58
CA ASN A 292 -20.15 -28.71 16.82
C ASN A 292 -20.19 -28.17 15.40
N LYS A 293 -20.19 -29.05 14.39
CA LYS A 293 -20.28 -28.62 12.99
C LYS A 293 -21.54 -27.79 12.72
N SER A 294 -22.66 -28.15 13.34
CA SER A 294 -23.93 -27.41 13.22
C SER A 294 -23.87 -25.95 13.66
N ASP A 295 -22.94 -25.59 14.55
CA ASP A 295 -22.75 -24.20 14.95
C ASP A 295 -21.96 -23.40 13.89
N LEU A 296 -21.06 -24.04 13.16
CA LEU A 296 -20.37 -23.45 12.00
C LEU A 296 -21.32 -23.34 10.80
N GLU A 297 -22.15 -24.35 10.57
CA GLU A 297 -23.09 -24.41 9.43
C GLU A 297 -24.10 -23.24 9.44
N LYS A 298 -24.51 -22.77 10.62
CA LYS A 298 -25.35 -21.56 10.77
C LYS A 298 -24.70 -20.31 10.16
N GLU A 299 -23.37 -20.29 10.08
CA GLU A 299 -22.58 -19.18 9.56
C GLU A 299 -22.13 -19.41 8.11
N ALA A 300 -22.57 -20.49 7.44
CA ALA A 300 -22.20 -20.81 6.06
C ALA A 300 -22.42 -19.63 5.10
N ASN A 301 -23.56 -18.94 5.22
CA ASN A 301 -23.91 -17.78 4.39
C ASN A 301 -22.95 -16.60 4.54
N ARG A 302 -22.18 -16.52 5.64
CA ARG A 302 -21.15 -15.49 5.82
C ARG A 302 -19.95 -15.73 4.90
N PHE A 303 -19.68 -16.98 4.54
CA PHE A 303 -18.60 -17.42 3.67
C PHE A 303 -19.15 -17.81 2.30
N PRO A 304 -19.29 -16.86 1.34
CA PRO A 304 -19.84 -17.16 0.03
C PRO A 304 -19.05 -18.26 -0.70
N VAL A 305 -19.76 -19.04 -1.52
CA VAL A 305 -19.18 -20.15 -2.28
C VAL A 305 -18.01 -19.65 -3.14
N GLY A 306 -16.85 -20.28 -2.99
CA GLY A 306 -15.63 -19.95 -3.74
C GLY A 306 -14.76 -18.83 -3.14
N ALA A 307 -15.04 -18.39 -1.91
CA ALA A 307 -14.23 -17.39 -1.18
C ALA A 307 -13.13 -17.97 -0.28
#